data_AF-A0A9D3NU57-F1
#
_entry.id   AF-A0A9D3NU57-F1
#
_cell.length_a   1.000
_cell.length_b   1.000
_cell.length_c   1.000
_cell.angle_alpha   90.00
_cell.angle_beta   90.00
_cell.angle_gamma   90.00
#
_symmetry.space_group_name_H-M   'P 1'
#
loop_
_entity.id
_entity.type
_entity.pdbx_description
1 polymer ?
#
loop_
_entity_poly.entity_id
_entity_poly.type
_entity_poly.pdbx_seq_one_letter_code
_entity_poly.pdbx_strand_id
1 'polypeptide(L)'
;MANANPEQPKEVNFQTRWNLRRAKECFIRGQHVSLQRLKERRSRNKMAEYLLNEIPPYPTPAEFWVSEVTHVTEESGFEGILESEQFSPIAGEFSWWGLKINEDEIKAAEKRYMETNFPNEAQDLNEQRPFLEKFTTSPPFQLEVSRYGNYRFSFPLTDLMQWYKEQNCGGEDPVLRVYETVTYRQEIMYTVLIHSPEDNQRFGEYPLLEASEWVQYQDGKIIWKAQAICETHRYQFISGEVQRLNPYLYYVWDHVSLVFHLPKPKAMKISIERLIEALEVCKLDEIDLSRYEGPKNKEERFQEADMKQPKEGNFIEGEHLNILGLREQKKAHDPMWSAISWWDLKINKDEIKAAEKCYMERNFPKMAQELNETFLEMFTTSPLFKLEESRYGNYRFTFPFTDLMQWYKEQNCGGEDPVLRVYRTITFKQEIVYTVLIHSPENNERFGEYPLLEASEWVQYQDGKIIWKAQAICETHRYQFISGEVQWLYPHEFYVWDQVSLVFHLPKSKALKIPRERLIEALEACEIADIDLSEYQGSKSTQERYMEAKEEVRKLKIELKEEEEEEKDEDLEDEDEAKP
;
A
#
# COMPACT_ATOMS: atom_id res chain seq x y z
N MET A 1 36.95 49.18 23.98
CA MET A 1 37.47 48.47 22.80
C MET A 1 37.91 47.09 23.25
N ALA A 2 37.01 46.11 23.14
CA ALA A 2 37.34 44.71 23.35
C ALA A 2 37.40 44.08 21.96
N ASN A 3 38.61 43.74 21.52
CA ASN A 3 38.86 42.98 20.31
C ASN A 3 38.30 41.58 20.51
N ALA A 4 37.08 41.35 20.01
CA ALA A 4 36.61 40.00 19.72
C ALA A 4 37.43 39.50 18.53
N ASN A 5 38.36 38.59 18.83
CA ASN A 5 39.08 37.80 17.85
C ASN A 5 38.01 37.05 17.00
N PRO A 6 37.96 37.20 15.67
CA PRO A 6 37.05 36.40 14.87
C PRO A 6 37.48 34.94 15.04
N GLU A 7 36.58 34.12 15.60
CA GLU A 7 36.83 32.67 15.73
C GLU A 7 37.27 32.13 14.37
N GLN A 8 38.45 31.52 14.34
CA GLN A 8 38.91 30.79 13.16
C GLN A 8 37.83 29.77 12.78
N PRO A 9 37.45 29.66 11.49
CA PRO A 9 36.39 28.74 11.10
C PRO A 9 36.78 27.32 11.48
N LYS A 10 35.95 26.67 12.30
CA LYS A 10 36.11 25.28 12.74
C LYS A 10 36.47 24.40 11.54
N GLU A 11 37.48 23.56 11.72
CA GLU A 11 37.95 22.67 10.68
C GLU A 11 36.81 21.72 10.22
N VAL A 12 36.45 21.79 8.93
CA VAL A 12 35.51 20.86 8.29
C VAL A 12 36.15 19.47 8.25
N ASN A 13 35.67 18.57 9.09
CA ASN A 13 36.15 17.19 9.20
C ASN A 13 35.25 16.25 8.39
N PHE A 14 35.77 15.73 7.27
CA PHE A 14 35.07 14.79 6.41
C PHE A 14 35.15 13.37 6.99
N GLN A 15 33.99 12.76 7.19
CA GLN A 15 33.85 11.36 7.59
C GLN A 15 33.18 10.57 6.47
N THR A 16 33.36 9.24 6.47
CA THR A 16 32.71 8.36 5.50
C THR A 16 31.99 7.23 6.19
N ARG A 17 30.79 6.89 5.73
CA ARG A 17 30.04 5.72 6.23
C ARG A 17 29.33 5.00 5.09
N TRP A 18 28.89 3.77 5.35
CA TRP A 18 27.92 3.07 4.52
C TRP A 18 26.54 3.32 5.10
N ASN A 19 25.61 3.82 4.30
CA ASN A 19 24.23 3.98 4.74
C ASN A 19 23.44 2.67 4.63
N LEU A 20 22.17 2.70 5.08
CA LEU A 20 21.30 1.53 5.07
C LEU A 20 21.01 0.96 3.66
N ARG A 21 21.27 1.73 2.60
CA ARG A 21 21.19 1.29 1.20
C ARG A 21 22.51 0.70 0.69
N ARG A 22 23.47 0.46 1.58
CA ARG A 22 24.83 0.02 1.23
C ARG A 22 25.49 0.97 0.21
N ALA A 23 25.19 2.26 0.28
CA ALA A 23 25.89 3.28 -0.47
C ALA A 23 26.92 3.97 0.43
N LYS A 24 28.12 4.18 -0.11
CA LYS A 24 29.18 4.92 0.59
C LYS A 24 28.92 6.42 0.43
N GLU A 25 28.79 7.12 1.55
CA GLU A 25 28.57 8.57 1.60
C GLU A 25 29.65 9.27 2.42
N CYS A 26 29.88 10.54 2.11
CA CYS A 26 30.77 11.41 2.89
C CYS A 26 29.92 12.42 3.65
N PHE A 27 30.19 12.64 4.93
CA PHE A 27 29.37 13.53 5.76
C PHE A 27 30.23 14.37 6.71
N ILE A 28 29.68 15.51 7.12
CA ILE A 28 30.28 16.47 8.05
C ILE A 28 29.27 16.69 9.19
N ARG A 29 29.59 16.21 10.39
CA ARG A 29 28.71 16.31 11.56
C ARG A 29 28.63 17.74 12.10
N GLY A 30 27.43 18.13 12.54
CA GLY A 30 27.15 19.36 13.27
C GLY A 30 27.31 20.64 12.46
N GLN A 31 27.32 20.56 11.13
CA GLN A 31 27.52 21.71 10.25
C GLN A 31 26.68 21.59 8.98
N HIS A 32 26.10 22.71 8.55
CA HIS A 32 25.64 22.93 7.18
C HIS A 32 26.73 23.69 6.42
N VAL A 33 27.52 22.98 5.61
CA VAL A 33 28.72 23.54 4.97
C VAL A 33 28.39 24.08 3.58
N SER A 34 28.72 25.34 3.36
CA SER A 34 28.48 26.02 2.08
C SER A 34 29.18 25.34 0.90
N LEU A 35 28.61 25.43 -0.30
CA LEU A 35 29.22 24.98 -1.55
C LEU A 35 30.66 25.52 -1.75
N GLN A 36 30.91 26.79 -1.45
CA GLN A 36 32.26 27.38 -1.57
C GLN A 36 33.27 26.67 -0.68
N ARG A 37 32.96 26.46 0.61
CA ARG A 37 33.82 25.71 1.54
C ARG A 37 34.05 24.26 1.11
N LEU A 38 33.06 23.62 0.48
CA LEU A 38 33.22 22.29 -0.11
C LEU A 38 34.20 22.30 -1.29
N LYS A 39 34.20 23.37 -2.12
CA LYS A 39 35.16 23.54 -3.23
C LYS A 39 36.59 23.79 -2.75
N GLU A 40 36.76 24.62 -1.73
CA GLU A 40 38.08 24.99 -1.17
C GLU A 40 38.81 23.78 -0.58
N ARG A 41 38.06 22.85 0.01
CA ARG A 41 38.61 21.64 0.60
C ARG A 41 38.45 20.49 -0.38
N ARG A 42 39.47 20.26 -1.22
CA ARG A 42 39.56 19.10 -2.13
C ARG A 42 39.15 17.82 -1.42
N SER A 43 37.90 17.43 -1.59
CA SER A 43 37.33 16.24 -1.01
C SER A 43 37.98 15.03 -1.68
N ARG A 44 38.35 13.99 -0.92
CA ARG A 44 38.76 12.70 -1.49
C ARG A 44 37.56 11.88 -2.02
N ASN A 45 36.44 12.54 -2.30
CA ASN A 45 35.17 11.92 -2.68
C ASN A 45 34.94 12.00 -4.20
N LYS A 46 34.00 11.18 -4.71
CA LYS A 46 33.62 11.19 -6.14
C LYS A 46 32.99 12.51 -6.61
N MET A 47 32.56 13.36 -5.68
CA MET A 47 32.00 14.69 -5.96
C MET A 47 33.07 15.73 -6.34
N ALA A 48 34.35 15.47 -6.05
CA ALA A 48 35.44 16.37 -6.42
C ALA A 48 35.46 16.71 -7.92
N GLU A 49 35.07 15.76 -8.79
CA GLU A 49 34.94 15.99 -10.22
C GLU A 49 33.92 17.09 -10.56
N TYR A 50 32.77 17.10 -9.89
CA TYR A 50 31.70 18.07 -10.14
C TYR A 50 31.93 19.39 -9.42
N LEU A 51 32.60 19.39 -8.25
CA LEU A 51 32.93 20.62 -7.51
C LEU A 51 33.92 21.51 -8.27
N LEU A 52 34.77 20.91 -9.11
CA LEU A 52 35.73 21.64 -9.95
C LEU A 52 35.07 22.34 -11.15
N ASN A 53 33.83 21.97 -11.51
CA ASN A 53 33.12 22.62 -12.59
C ASN A 53 32.71 24.04 -12.16
N GLU A 54 33.05 25.02 -12.99
CA GLU A 54 32.55 26.38 -12.83
C GLU A 54 31.07 26.40 -13.22
N ILE A 55 30.20 26.64 -12.24
CA ILE A 55 28.77 26.70 -12.46
C ILE A 55 28.48 28.01 -13.20
N PRO A 56 27.83 27.98 -14.39
CA PRO A 56 27.46 29.18 -15.12
C PRO A 56 26.59 30.10 -14.25
N PRO A 57 26.61 31.43 -14.45
CA PRO A 57 25.76 32.35 -13.71
C PRO A 57 24.29 31.90 -13.72
N TYR A 58 23.65 31.91 -12.56
CA TYR A 58 22.27 31.48 -12.36
C TYR A 58 21.69 32.15 -11.11
N PRO A 59 20.37 32.09 -10.88
CA PRO A 59 19.76 32.66 -9.69
C PRO A 59 20.24 31.93 -8.43
N THR A 60 21.16 32.55 -7.67
CA THR A 60 21.71 31.97 -6.43
C THR A 60 22.15 33.07 -5.45
N PRO A 61 21.86 32.93 -4.14
CA PRO A 61 20.97 31.92 -3.57
C PRO A 61 19.50 32.21 -3.90
N ALA A 62 18.76 31.17 -4.28
CA ALA A 62 17.30 31.24 -4.36
C ALA A 62 16.72 30.80 -3.02
N GLU A 63 15.73 31.54 -2.49
CA GLU A 63 15.18 31.29 -1.17
C GLU A 63 13.78 30.68 -1.26
N PHE A 64 13.63 29.45 -0.76
CA PHE A 64 12.37 28.68 -0.74
C PHE A 64 11.81 28.60 0.68
N TRP A 65 10.52 28.85 0.85
CA TRP A 65 9.78 28.91 2.11
C TRP A 65 8.77 27.77 2.17
N VAL A 66 9.24 26.56 2.45
CA VAL A 66 8.46 25.34 2.25
C VAL A 66 7.64 24.99 3.49
N SER A 67 6.33 24.86 3.31
CA SER A 67 5.36 24.47 4.35
C SER A 67 4.93 23.01 4.31
N GLU A 68 5.23 22.28 3.24
CA GLU A 68 4.83 20.88 3.06
C GLU A 68 6.05 19.97 2.97
N VAL A 69 5.94 18.77 3.54
CA VAL A 69 6.99 17.78 3.57
C VAL A 69 6.47 16.43 3.11
N THR A 70 7.39 15.60 2.60
CA THR A 70 7.06 14.32 2.00
C THR A 70 7.87 13.19 2.58
N HIS A 71 7.21 12.06 2.81
CA HIS A 71 7.85 10.78 3.09
C HIS A 71 7.61 9.84 1.92
N VAL A 72 8.68 9.35 1.32
CA VAL A 72 8.61 8.45 0.17
C VAL A 72 9.05 7.06 0.56
N THR A 73 8.28 6.06 0.13
CA THR A 73 8.52 4.66 0.43
C THR A 73 8.19 3.73 -0.74
N GLU A 74 8.74 2.52 -0.66
CA GLU A 74 8.33 1.37 -1.46
C GLU A 74 7.05 0.74 -0.94
N GLU A 75 6.51 -0.20 -1.71
CA GLU A 75 5.30 -0.98 -1.40
C GLU A 75 5.27 -1.54 0.02
N SER A 76 6.36 -2.18 0.46
CA SER A 76 6.43 -2.76 1.81
C SER A 76 6.33 -1.73 2.93
N GLY A 77 6.91 -0.54 2.75
CA GLY A 77 6.80 0.53 3.73
C GLY A 77 5.45 1.25 3.64
N PHE A 78 4.86 1.36 2.43
CA PHE A 78 3.50 1.86 2.25
C PHE A 78 2.50 0.99 3.00
N GLU A 79 2.52 -0.32 2.77
CA GLU A 79 1.64 -1.27 3.44
C GLU A 79 1.89 -1.26 4.95
N GLY A 80 3.16 -1.28 5.39
CA GLY A 80 3.48 -1.20 6.81
C GLY A 80 2.99 0.09 7.49
N ILE A 81 3.04 1.24 6.80
CA ILE A 81 2.52 2.51 7.33
C ILE A 81 1.00 2.47 7.44
N LEU A 82 0.29 1.99 6.41
CA LEU A 82 -1.17 1.88 6.47
C LEU A 82 -1.63 0.87 7.52
N GLU A 83 -0.98 -0.30 7.61
CA GLU A 83 -1.33 -1.36 8.56
C GLU A 83 -1.10 -0.95 10.02
N SER A 84 -0.04 -0.17 10.28
CA SER A 84 0.32 0.23 11.65
C SER A 84 -0.18 1.62 12.04
N GLU A 85 -0.70 2.38 11.08
CA GLU A 85 -1.02 3.81 11.19
C GLU A 85 0.17 4.63 11.72
N GLN A 86 1.40 4.17 11.45
CA GLN A 86 2.61 4.65 12.11
C GLN A 86 3.79 4.84 11.16
N PHE A 87 4.42 6.01 11.27
CA PHE A 87 5.78 6.19 10.79
C PHE A 87 6.76 5.71 11.87
N SER A 88 7.21 4.46 11.73
CA SER A 88 8.27 3.88 12.56
C SER A 88 9.50 3.59 11.71
N PRO A 89 10.70 4.03 12.13
CA PRO A 89 11.94 3.65 11.44
C PRO A 89 12.10 2.13 11.40
N ILE A 90 12.14 1.54 10.20
CA ILE A 90 12.34 0.09 10.01
C ILE A 90 13.72 -0.32 10.56
N ALA A 91 14.73 0.51 10.30
CA ALA A 91 16.09 0.35 10.80
C ALA A 91 16.62 1.69 11.33
N GLY A 92 17.12 1.70 12.56
CA GLY A 92 17.58 2.90 13.25
C GLY A 92 16.48 3.58 14.07
N GLU A 93 16.62 4.88 14.26
CA GLU A 93 15.80 5.70 15.16
C GLU A 93 15.34 6.99 14.47
N PHE A 94 15.35 7.01 13.13
CA PHE A 94 15.19 8.23 12.33
C PHE A 94 14.18 8.04 11.21
N SER A 95 13.16 8.90 11.19
CA SER A 95 12.20 9.01 10.09
C SER A 95 12.56 10.20 9.21
N TRP A 96 12.78 9.94 7.91
CA TRP A 96 13.32 10.91 6.95
C TRP A 96 12.22 11.53 6.09
N TRP A 97 12.31 12.85 5.89
CA TRP A 97 11.34 13.64 5.15
C TRP A 97 12.03 14.62 4.21
N GLY A 98 11.54 14.72 2.98
CA GLY A 98 11.97 15.72 2.00
C GLY A 98 11.05 16.94 2.00
N LEU A 99 11.54 18.07 1.51
CA LEU A 99 10.71 19.24 1.26
C LEU A 99 9.85 19.03 0.01
N LYS A 100 8.55 19.38 0.07
CA LYS A 100 7.66 19.36 -1.11
C LYS A 100 7.68 20.75 -1.75
N ILE A 101 8.39 20.89 -2.86
CA ILE A 101 8.52 22.16 -3.56
C ILE A 101 7.64 22.13 -4.81
N ASN A 102 6.49 22.80 -4.73
CA ASN A 102 5.54 22.91 -5.83
C ASN A 102 5.82 24.14 -6.72
N GLU A 103 5.09 24.23 -7.83
CA GLU A 103 5.24 25.34 -8.77
C GLU A 103 4.97 26.71 -8.16
N ASP A 104 4.04 26.79 -7.21
CA ASP A 104 3.69 28.04 -6.55
C ASP A 104 4.82 28.53 -5.66
N GLU A 105 5.50 27.61 -4.97
CA GLU A 105 6.69 27.93 -4.19
C GLU A 105 7.87 28.35 -5.08
N ILE A 106 8.03 27.75 -6.26
CA ILE A 106 9.03 28.19 -7.25
C ILE A 106 8.73 29.62 -7.71
N LYS A 107 7.47 29.94 -8.04
CA LYS A 107 7.05 31.30 -8.42
C LYS A 107 7.25 32.30 -7.28
N ALA A 108 6.95 31.90 -6.04
CA ALA A 108 7.16 32.74 -4.86
C ALA A 108 8.66 33.00 -4.62
N ALA A 109 9.51 31.99 -4.78
CA ALA A 109 10.97 32.12 -4.69
C ALA A 109 11.54 33.04 -5.78
N GLU A 110 11.03 32.94 -7.01
CA GLU A 110 11.39 33.83 -8.11
C GLU A 110 11.05 35.30 -7.77
N LYS A 111 9.84 35.54 -7.27
CA LYS A 111 9.41 36.88 -6.85
C LYS A 111 10.33 37.44 -5.76
N ARG A 112 10.63 36.67 -4.71
CA ARG A 112 11.55 37.09 -3.63
C ARG A 112 12.95 37.40 -4.17
N TYR A 113 13.44 36.58 -5.10
CA TYR A 113 14.73 36.79 -5.74
C TYR A 113 14.76 38.11 -6.53
N MET A 114 13.70 38.43 -7.28
CA MET A 114 13.58 39.67 -8.03
C MET A 114 13.45 40.89 -7.12
N GLU A 115 12.61 40.84 -6.10
CA GLU A 115 12.45 41.93 -5.12
C GLU A 115 13.76 42.26 -4.40
N THR A 116 14.60 41.24 -4.16
CA THR A 116 15.88 41.39 -3.46
C THR A 116 17.00 41.90 -4.38
N ASN A 117 17.11 41.37 -5.59
CA ASN A 117 18.27 41.62 -6.47
C ASN A 117 18.00 42.65 -7.58
N PHE A 118 16.74 42.88 -7.93
CA PHE A 118 16.29 43.77 -9.02
C PHE A 118 15.06 44.59 -8.59
N PRO A 119 15.17 45.40 -7.52
CA PRO A 119 14.02 46.06 -6.90
C PRO A 119 13.35 47.11 -7.80
N ASN A 120 14.07 47.67 -8.77
CA ASN A 120 13.50 48.63 -9.71
C ASN A 120 12.66 47.93 -10.79
N GLU A 121 13.14 46.79 -11.26
CA GLU A 121 12.50 45.93 -12.26
C GLU A 121 11.36 45.10 -11.66
N ALA A 122 11.39 44.86 -10.34
CA ALA A 122 10.34 44.15 -9.62
C ALA A 122 8.97 44.85 -9.68
N GLN A 123 8.92 46.16 -9.96
CA GLN A 123 7.66 46.90 -10.12
C GLN A 123 6.91 46.52 -11.42
N ASP A 124 7.62 45.98 -12.42
CA ASP A 124 7.09 45.59 -13.73
C ASP A 124 6.87 44.05 -13.84
N LEU A 125 6.83 43.34 -12.70
CA LEU A 125 6.73 41.86 -12.62
C LEU A 125 5.57 41.23 -13.39
N ASN A 126 4.49 41.98 -13.67
CA ASN A 126 3.32 41.47 -14.40
C ASN A 126 3.64 41.08 -15.86
N GLU A 127 4.78 41.50 -16.43
CA GLU A 127 5.15 41.20 -17.83
C GLU A 127 6.37 40.28 -18.00
N GLN A 128 7.06 39.91 -16.92
CA GLN A 128 8.26 39.07 -17.02
C GLN A 128 7.92 37.58 -17.13
N ARG A 129 8.62 36.89 -18.04
CA ARG A 129 8.46 35.44 -18.23
C ARG A 129 9.13 34.67 -17.08
N PRO A 130 8.49 33.63 -16.53
CA PRO A 130 9.11 32.75 -15.55
C PRO A 130 10.49 32.27 -16.01
N PHE A 131 11.47 32.33 -15.11
CA PHE A 131 12.85 31.93 -15.38
C PHE A 131 13.39 30.88 -14.42
N LEU A 132 12.99 30.89 -13.16
CA LEU A 132 13.53 30.01 -12.13
C LEU A 132 13.22 28.54 -12.42
N GLU A 133 12.06 28.26 -13.02
CA GLU A 133 11.66 26.92 -13.50
C GLU A 133 12.71 26.27 -14.44
N LYS A 134 13.47 27.09 -15.18
CA LYS A 134 14.51 26.62 -16.11
C LYS A 134 15.77 26.15 -15.39
N PHE A 135 15.91 26.50 -14.11
CA PHE A 135 17.04 26.16 -13.26
C PHE A 135 16.68 25.12 -12.19
N THR A 136 15.40 24.96 -11.82
CA THR A 136 14.92 23.95 -10.85
C THR A 136 14.80 22.56 -11.46
N THR A 137 15.90 22.05 -12.02
CA THR A 137 15.94 20.74 -12.72
C THR A 137 16.44 19.60 -11.83
N SER A 138 16.89 19.88 -10.61
CA SER A 138 17.33 18.85 -9.67
C SER A 138 16.15 18.09 -9.04
N PRO A 139 16.38 16.88 -8.49
CA PRO A 139 15.32 16.00 -8.00
C PRO A 139 14.32 16.58 -6.99
N PRO A 140 14.71 17.45 -6.03
CA PRO A 140 13.75 18.04 -5.08
C PRO A 140 12.60 18.83 -5.73
N PHE A 141 12.78 19.26 -6.98
CA PHE A 141 11.78 20.03 -7.75
C PHE A 141 10.96 19.16 -8.71
N GLN A 142 11.19 17.85 -8.74
CA GLN A 142 10.52 16.92 -9.66
C GLN A 142 9.44 16.13 -8.91
N LEU A 143 8.23 16.68 -8.81
CA LEU A 143 7.15 16.06 -8.04
C LEU A 143 6.58 14.78 -8.67
N GLU A 144 6.63 14.63 -9.98
CA GLU A 144 6.06 13.46 -10.67
C GLU A 144 6.91 12.17 -10.52
N VAL A 145 8.19 12.34 -10.19
CA VAL A 145 9.15 11.24 -10.08
C VAL A 145 9.73 11.14 -8.69
N SER A 146 10.30 9.98 -8.39
CA SER A 146 10.91 9.69 -7.12
C SER A 146 12.10 8.76 -7.30
N ARG A 147 13.17 9.02 -6.56
CA ARG A 147 14.33 8.12 -6.47
C ARG A 147 14.15 7.04 -5.40
N TYR A 148 13.15 7.15 -4.52
CA TYR A 148 13.11 6.38 -3.27
C TYR A 148 11.95 5.40 -3.16
N GLY A 149 11.01 5.41 -4.12
CA GLY A 149 9.85 4.55 -4.10
C GLY A 149 8.66 5.14 -4.86
N ASN A 150 7.60 4.37 -4.97
CA ASN A 150 6.41 4.71 -5.75
C ASN A 150 5.29 5.37 -4.92
N TYR A 151 5.39 5.35 -3.59
CA TYR A 151 4.37 5.89 -2.70
C TYR A 151 4.93 7.07 -1.93
N ARG A 152 4.18 8.16 -1.88
CA ARG A 152 4.57 9.39 -1.19
C ARG A 152 3.43 9.84 -0.29
N PHE A 153 3.74 10.10 0.97
CA PHE A 153 2.84 10.77 1.90
C PHE A 153 3.24 12.25 2.01
N SER A 154 2.32 13.16 1.73
CA SER A 154 2.51 14.61 1.79
C SER A 154 1.75 15.21 2.98
N PHE A 155 2.42 15.95 3.86
CA PHE A 155 1.76 16.62 4.98
C PHE A 155 2.22 18.08 5.13
N PRO A 156 1.34 18.97 5.65
CA PRO A 156 1.77 20.23 6.21
C PRO A 156 2.79 19.99 7.33
N LEU A 157 3.91 20.70 7.30
CA LEU A 157 4.95 20.60 8.32
C LEU A 157 4.43 21.00 9.71
N THR A 158 3.49 21.94 9.78
CA THR A 158 2.81 22.34 11.02
C THR A 158 2.12 21.16 11.70
N ASP A 159 1.43 20.33 10.93
CA ASP A 159 0.67 19.19 11.44
C ASP A 159 1.62 18.10 11.91
N LEU A 160 2.66 17.83 11.12
CA LEU A 160 3.70 16.86 11.45
C LEU A 160 4.45 17.23 12.75
N MET A 161 4.78 18.52 12.91
CA MET A 161 5.40 19.05 14.14
C MET A 161 4.45 18.96 15.34
N GLN A 162 3.16 19.21 15.14
CA GLN A 162 2.15 19.12 16.19
C GLN A 162 1.96 17.66 16.66
N TRP A 163 1.84 16.70 15.74
CA TRP A 163 1.76 15.28 16.12
C TRP A 163 3.03 14.82 16.83
N TYR A 164 4.22 15.25 16.36
CA TYR A 164 5.47 14.91 17.04
C TYR A 164 5.54 15.51 18.46
N LYS A 165 5.11 16.76 18.63
CA LYS A 165 5.00 17.44 19.93
C LYS A 165 4.12 16.66 20.91
N GLU A 166 2.92 16.32 20.49
CA GLU A 166 1.92 15.64 21.32
C GLU A 166 2.35 14.22 21.68
N GLN A 167 2.87 13.47 20.71
CA GLN A 167 3.10 12.03 20.86
C GLN A 167 4.50 11.69 21.37
N ASN A 168 5.49 12.53 21.10
CA ASN A 168 6.91 12.20 21.32
C ASN A 168 7.67 13.20 22.21
N CYS A 169 7.10 14.40 22.44
CA CYS A 169 7.73 15.47 23.23
C CYS A 169 6.96 15.81 24.52
N GLY A 170 5.95 15.03 24.92
CA GLY A 170 5.17 15.30 26.12
C GLY A 170 4.40 16.62 26.07
N GLY A 171 4.13 17.14 24.88
CA GLY A 171 3.49 18.44 24.67
C GLY A 171 4.44 19.64 24.67
N GLU A 172 5.76 19.44 24.82
CA GLU A 172 6.76 20.50 24.65
C GLU A 172 7.17 20.67 23.17
N ASP A 173 7.63 21.88 22.82
CA ASP A 173 8.04 22.17 21.45
C ASP A 173 9.26 21.33 21.02
N PRO A 174 9.23 20.69 19.82
CA PRO A 174 10.37 19.93 19.33
C PRO A 174 11.61 20.81 19.13
N VAL A 175 12.79 20.25 19.36
CA VAL A 175 14.07 20.95 19.19
C VAL A 175 14.64 20.66 17.80
N LEU A 176 14.99 21.71 17.06
CA LEU A 176 15.62 21.61 15.74
C LEU A 176 17.12 21.87 15.82
N ARG A 177 17.93 21.00 15.23
CA ARG A 177 19.40 21.09 15.24
C ARG A 177 20.00 20.87 13.87
N VAL A 178 21.15 21.52 13.65
CA VAL A 178 22.04 21.25 12.52
C VAL A 178 22.69 19.90 12.73
N TYR A 179 22.23 18.87 12.01
CA TYR A 179 22.71 17.51 12.22
C TYR A 179 23.98 17.22 11.42
N GLU A 180 23.92 17.31 10.10
CA GLU A 180 25.07 17.07 9.23
C GLU A 180 24.84 17.57 7.80
N THR A 181 25.94 17.83 7.08
CA THR A 181 25.97 17.88 5.61
C THR A 181 26.40 16.53 5.08
N VAL A 182 25.55 15.87 4.28
CA VAL A 182 25.88 14.64 3.57
C VAL A 182 26.17 14.97 2.11
N THR A 183 27.18 14.34 1.54
CA THR A 183 27.59 14.52 0.14
C THR A 183 27.66 13.16 -0.54
N TYR A 184 26.99 13.07 -1.70
CA TYR A 184 27.05 11.93 -2.61
C TYR A 184 27.88 12.29 -3.85
N ARG A 185 27.55 11.78 -5.04
CA ARG A 185 28.29 12.09 -6.28
C ARG A 185 28.03 13.51 -6.77
N GLN A 186 26.78 13.96 -6.77
CA GLN A 186 26.35 15.30 -7.19
C GLN A 186 25.49 16.00 -6.13
N GLU A 187 24.92 15.25 -5.21
CA GLU A 187 23.96 15.74 -4.21
C GLU A 187 24.65 16.19 -2.92
N ILE A 188 24.27 17.36 -2.45
CA ILE A 188 24.61 17.92 -1.14
C ILE A 188 23.31 18.00 -0.32
N MET A 189 23.23 17.26 0.78
CA MET A 189 22.04 17.22 1.63
C MET A 189 22.34 17.89 2.97
N TYR A 190 21.60 18.95 3.30
CA TYR A 190 21.58 19.54 4.64
C TYR A 190 20.54 18.83 5.49
N THR A 191 20.97 18.21 6.59
CA THR A 191 20.08 17.42 7.45
C THR A 191 19.71 18.20 8.71
N VAL A 192 18.42 18.44 8.89
CA VAL A 192 17.85 19.05 10.11
C VAL A 192 17.33 17.95 11.01
N LEU A 193 17.93 17.79 12.19
CA LEU A 193 17.45 16.88 13.21
C LEU A 193 16.34 17.54 14.02
N ILE A 194 15.21 16.83 14.15
CA ILE A 194 14.07 17.20 14.98
C ILE A 194 13.97 16.15 16.09
N HIS A 195 14.08 16.56 17.34
CA HIS A 195 14.06 15.64 18.48
C HIS A 195 13.28 16.19 19.67
N SER A 196 12.85 15.29 20.58
CA SER A 196 12.21 15.66 21.84
C SER A 196 13.18 16.44 22.75
N PRO A 197 12.72 17.46 23.50
CA PRO A 197 13.53 18.12 24.53
C PRO A 197 14.17 17.16 25.54
N GLU A 198 13.56 16.00 25.81
CA GLU A 198 14.11 14.94 26.68
C GLU A 198 15.48 14.42 26.16
N ASP A 199 15.68 14.42 24.85
CA ASP A 199 16.89 13.94 24.19
C ASP A 199 17.99 15.02 24.09
N ASN A 200 17.82 16.18 24.75
CA ASN A 200 18.81 17.26 24.70
C ASN A 200 20.20 16.85 25.21
N GLN A 201 20.28 15.93 26.18
CA GLN A 201 21.60 15.42 26.62
C GLN A 201 22.31 14.64 25.52
N ARG A 202 21.55 13.93 24.68
CA ARG A 202 22.09 13.11 23.59
C ARG A 202 22.51 13.95 22.38
N PHE A 203 21.74 14.97 22.04
CA PHE A 203 21.96 15.78 20.84
C PHE A 203 22.50 17.19 21.11
N GLY A 204 22.78 17.53 22.37
CA GLY A 204 23.25 18.86 22.78
C GLY A 204 24.57 19.31 22.15
N GLU A 205 25.37 18.38 21.63
CA GLU A 205 26.60 18.69 20.88
C GLU A 205 26.35 19.30 19.50
N TYR A 206 25.16 19.06 18.93
CA TYR A 206 24.78 19.61 17.63
C TYR A 206 24.25 21.03 17.82
N PRO A 207 24.66 22.02 16.99
CA PRO A 207 24.15 23.38 17.08
C PRO A 207 22.63 23.42 16.88
N LEU A 208 21.95 24.37 17.53
CA LEU A 208 20.56 24.67 17.20
C LEU A 208 20.46 25.16 15.74
N LEU A 209 19.30 24.97 15.11
CA LEU A 209 19.11 25.27 13.68
C LEU A 209 19.41 26.74 13.33
N GLU A 210 19.21 27.68 14.26
CA GLU A 210 19.49 29.11 14.10
C GLU A 210 20.98 29.41 13.83
N ALA A 211 21.87 28.46 14.15
CA ALA A 211 23.28 28.57 13.81
C ALA A 211 23.56 28.28 12.32
N SER A 212 22.58 27.78 11.56
CA SER A 212 22.72 27.56 10.12
C SER A 212 22.47 28.84 9.34
N GLU A 213 23.38 29.14 8.40
CA GLU A 213 23.22 30.22 7.44
C GLU A 213 22.29 29.85 6.27
N TRP A 214 22.06 28.55 6.03
CA TRP A 214 21.43 28.02 4.81
C TRP A 214 20.01 27.48 5.03
N VAL A 215 19.68 27.08 6.27
CA VAL A 215 18.41 26.46 6.61
C VAL A 215 17.87 27.07 7.90
N GLN A 216 16.65 27.56 7.88
CA GLN A 216 15.97 28.12 9.06
C GLN A 216 14.57 27.52 9.18
N TYR A 217 14.00 27.57 10.38
CA TYR A 217 12.61 27.22 10.62
C TYR A 217 11.88 28.41 11.21
N GLN A 218 10.83 28.86 10.53
CA GLN A 218 10.07 30.03 10.93
C GLN A 218 8.61 29.86 10.51
N ASP A 219 7.67 30.16 11.41
CA ASP A 219 6.23 30.21 11.14
C ASP A 219 5.70 28.94 10.45
N GLY A 220 6.15 27.77 10.93
CA GLY A 220 5.74 26.47 10.36
C GLY A 220 6.41 26.10 9.04
N LYS A 221 7.41 26.85 8.58
CA LYS A 221 8.08 26.67 7.28
C LYS A 221 9.57 26.46 7.44
N ILE A 222 10.14 25.66 6.54
CA ILE A 222 11.59 25.60 6.34
C ILE A 222 11.97 26.63 5.30
N ILE A 223 12.82 27.57 5.71
CA ILE A 223 13.45 28.53 4.80
C ILE A 223 14.77 27.94 4.35
N TRP A 224 14.87 27.62 3.07
CA TRP A 224 16.07 27.06 2.46
C TRP A 224 16.66 28.07 1.48
N LYS A 225 17.88 28.53 1.77
CA LYS A 225 18.70 29.36 0.88
C LYS A 225 19.53 28.47 -0.02
N ALA A 226 18.91 28.01 -1.10
CA ALA A 226 19.50 27.05 -2.01
C ALA A 226 20.72 27.64 -2.72
N GLN A 227 21.84 26.94 -2.62
CA GLN A 227 23.07 27.36 -3.26
C GLN A 227 23.21 26.81 -4.65
N ALA A 228 22.61 25.66 -4.96
CA ALA A 228 22.68 24.96 -6.24
C ALA A 228 21.42 24.13 -6.52
N ILE A 229 20.51 24.67 -7.35
CA ILE A 229 19.18 24.08 -7.61
C ILE A 229 19.09 23.21 -8.88
N CYS A 230 20.19 23.12 -9.64
CA CYS A 230 20.20 22.61 -11.00
C CYS A 230 21.12 21.39 -11.14
N GLU A 231 20.57 20.23 -11.50
CA GLU A 231 21.39 19.04 -11.78
C GLU A 231 22.11 19.18 -13.14
N THR A 232 21.41 19.78 -14.13
CA THR A 232 21.94 20.04 -15.48
C THR A 232 21.70 21.47 -15.93
N HIS A 233 22.76 22.25 -16.09
CA HIS A 233 22.62 23.61 -16.63
C HIS A 233 22.47 23.58 -18.15
N ARG A 234 21.29 24.01 -18.62
CA ARG A 234 21.01 24.32 -20.04
C ARG A 234 20.91 25.82 -20.29
N TYR A 235 20.95 26.61 -19.22
CA TYR A 235 20.77 28.04 -19.24
C TYR A 235 21.75 28.73 -18.30
N GLN A 236 22.01 30.00 -18.57
CA GLN A 236 22.64 30.95 -17.66
C GLN A 236 21.72 32.16 -17.46
N PHE A 237 21.82 32.80 -16.31
CA PHE A 237 21.08 34.01 -15.94
C PHE A 237 22.08 35.16 -15.78
N ILE A 238 22.03 36.13 -16.70
CA ILE A 238 22.94 37.27 -16.74
C ILE A 238 22.10 38.54 -16.86
N SER A 239 22.28 39.47 -15.92
CA SER A 239 21.64 40.79 -15.95
C SER A 239 20.12 40.75 -16.12
N GLY A 240 19.44 39.81 -15.46
CA GLY A 240 17.98 39.67 -15.54
C GLY A 240 17.47 38.82 -16.72
N GLU A 241 18.35 38.34 -17.60
CA GLU A 241 17.97 37.59 -18.80
C GLU A 241 18.43 36.14 -18.77
N VAL A 242 17.58 35.23 -19.29
CA VAL A 242 17.90 33.81 -19.48
C VAL A 242 18.49 33.57 -20.85
N GLN A 243 19.69 32.99 -20.90
CA GLN A 243 20.37 32.62 -22.14
C GLN A 243 20.63 31.11 -22.18
N ARG A 244 20.44 30.48 -23.34
CA ARG A 244 20.67 29.04 -23.51
C ARG A 244 22.17 28.73 -23.67
N LEU A 245 22.64 27.68 -23.01
CA LEU A 245 23.99 27.14 -23.09
C LEU A 245 24.03 25.89 -24.00
N ASN A 246 25.16 25.68 -24.68
CA ASN A 246 25.49 24.45 -25.41
C ASN A 246 27.00 24.16 -25.24
N PRO A 247 27.43 22.94 -24.86
CA PRO A 247 26.64 21.77 -24.45
C PRO A 247 26.11 21.89 -23.01
N TYR A 248 25.18 21.01 -22.62
CA TYR A 248 24.77 20.89 -21.22
C TYR A 248 25.82 20.10 -20.42
N LEU A 249 26.06 20.51 -19.18
CA LEU A 249 26.96 19.82 -18.24
C LEU A 249 26.21 19.52 -16.95
N TYR A 250 26.68 18.51 -16.24
CA TYR A 250 26.16 18.13 -14.94
C TYR A 250 26.93 18.85 -13.82
N TYR A 251 26.21 19.31 -12.81
CA TYR A 251 26.76 20.03 -11.67
C TYR A 251 26.31 19.42 -10.36
N VAL A 252 26.90 19.88 -9.26
CA VAL A 252 26.38 19.58 -7.93
C VAL A 252 25.10 20.35 -7.69
N TRP A 253 24.22 19.79 -6.88
CA TRP A 253 22.98 20.41 -6.43
C TRP A 253 22.78 20.14 -4.94
N ASP A 254 22.10 21.04 -4.24
CA ASP A 254 21.82 20.94 -2.82
C ASP A 254 20.32 20.78 -2.51
N HIS A 255 20.02 20.27 -1.32
CA HIS A 255 18.66 20.16 -0.78
C HIS A 255 18.65 20.02 0.74
N VAL A 256 17.46 20.06 1.32
CA VAL A 256 17.22 19.89 2.75
C VAL A 256 16.41 18.63 3.00
N SER A 257 16.82 17.86 4.01
CA SER A 257 16.04 16.76 4.56
C SER A 257 15.81 16.96 6.04
N LEU A 258 14.59 16.69 6.49
CA LEU A 258 14.23 16.70 7.89
C LEU A 258 14.29 15.27 8.42
N VAL A 259 14.80 15.11 9.63
CA VAL A 259 14.89 13.80 10.27
C VAL A 259 14.31 13.85 11.68
N PHE A 260 13.22 13.12 11.90
CA PHE A 260 12.56 13.01 13.20
C PHE A 260 13.18 11.86 13.99
N HIS A 261 13.62 12.15 15.22
CA HIS A 261 14.12 11.14 16.15
C HIS A 261 12.96 10.35 16.77
N LEU A 262 12.87 9.07 16.43
CA LEU A 262 11.87 8.11 16.86
C LEU A 262 12.57 6.81 17.30
N PRO A 263 13.23 6.80 18.47
CA PRO A 263 13.87 5.60 19.01
C PRO A 263 12.82 4.61 19.49
N LYS A 264 13.01 3.31 19.24
CA LYS A 264 12.02 2.30 19.65
C LYS A 264 11.74 2.38 21.17
N PRO A 265 10.46 2.36 21.60
CA PRO A 265 9.25 2.06 20.83
C PRO A 265 8.50 3.29 20.27
N LYS A 266 9.12 4.49 20.27
CA LYS A 266 8.49 5.71 19.75
C LYS A 266 8.17 5.58 18.26
N ALA A 267 7.02 6.09 17.87
CA ALA A 267 6.54 6.18 16.50
C ALA A 267 5.68 7.44 16.37
N MET A 268 5.41 7.85 15.13
CA MET A 268 4.45 8.92 14.85
C MET A 268 3.18 8.31 14.27
N LYS A 269 2.09 8.38 15.03
CA LYS A 269 0.76 7.87 14.69
C LYS A 269 -0.04 8.91 13.92
N ILE A 270 -0.62 8.50 12.80
CA ILE A 270 -1.49 9.33 11.96
C ILE A 270 -2.65 8.44 11.54
N SER A 271 -3.89 8.95 11.67
CA SER A 271 -5.06 8.12 11.37
C SER A 271 -5.07 7.70 9.90
N ILE A 272 -5.67 6.54 9.65
CA ILE A 272 -5.71 5.96 8.30
C ILE A 272 -6.37 6.87 7.27
N GLU A 273 -7.38 7.66 7.66
CA GLU A 273 -8.07 8.61 6.76
C GLU A 273 -7.08 9.68 6.28
N ARG A 274 -6.30 10.26 7.20
CA ARG A 274 -5.29 11.27 6.86
C ARG A 274 -4.14 10.68 6.06
N LEU A 275 -3.74 9.43 6.33
CA LEU A 275 -2.74 8.74 5.54
C LEU A 275 -3.20 8.55 4.09
N ILE A 276 -4.46 8.17 3.90
CA ILE A 276 -5.08 8.00 2.58
C ILE A 276 -5.17 9.34 1.84
N GLU A 277 -5.67 10.39 2.50
CA GLU A 277 -5.76 11.74 1.92
C GLU A 277 -4.39 12.30 1.50
N ALA A 278 -3.34 11.97 2.25
CA ALA A 278 -1.98 12.42 1.99
C ALA A 278 -1.22 11.62 0.93
N LEU A 279 -1.79 10.50 0.44
CA LEU A 279 -1.09 9.54 -0.40
C LEU A 279 -1.10 9.96 -1.88
N GLU A 280 0.10 10.08 -2.43
CA GLU A 280 0.38 10.29 -3.85
C GLU A 280 1.20 9.11 -4.42
N VAL A 281 1.00 8.81 -5.70
CA VAL A 281 1.82 7.84 -6.44
C VAL A 281 2.87 8.57 -7.28
N CYS A 282 4.08 8.03 -7.31
CA CYS A 282 5.20 8.58 -8.06
C CYS A 282 5.75 7.58 -9.07
N LYS A 283 6.15 8.09 -10.25
CA LYS A 283 7.01 7.34 -11.16
C LYS A 283 8.40 7.20 -10.57
N LEU A 284 9.12 6.15 -10.92
CA LEU A 284 10.53 6.05 -10.54
C LEU A 284 11.39 6.84 -11.50
N ASP A 285 12.26 7.66 -10.93
CA ASP A 285 13.27 8.43 -11.67
C ASP A 285 14.26 7.49 -12.39
N GLU A 286 15.03 8.01 -13.35
CA GLU A 286 16.09 7.26 -14.04
C GLU A 286 17.07 6.64 -13.04
N ILE A 287 17.42 7.39 -11.99
CA ILE A 287 18.19 6.89 -10.85
C ILE A 287 17.24 6.29 -9.82
N ASP A 288 17.19 4.96 -9.74
CA ASP A 288 16.44 4.24 -8.71
C ASP A 288 17.33 3.96 -7.50
N LEU A 289 17.00 4.57 -6.36
CA LEU A 289 17.64 4.39 -5.05
C LEU A 289 16.73 3.63 -4.06
N SER A 290 15.66 3.02 -4.55
CA SER A 290 14.84 2.08 -3.78
C SER A 290 15.62 0.78 -3.50
N ARG A 291 15.22 0.07 -2.47
CA ARG A 291 15.72 -1.25 -2.04
C ARG A 291 14.98 -2.41 -2.70
N TYR A 292 14.17 -2.13 -3.71
CA TYR A 292 13.40 -3.14 -4.39
C TYR A 292 14.32 -4.06 -5.20
N GLU A 293 14.36 -5.34 -4.84
CA GLU A 293 15.15 -6.38 -5.51
C GLU A 293 14.26 -7.35 -6.33
N GLY A 294 12.98 -7.03 -6.51
CA GLY A 294 12.03 -7.89 -7.23
C GLY A 294 12.14 -7.81 -8.76
N PRO A 295 11.40 -8.67 -9.48
CA PRO A 295 11.53 -8.81 -10.94
C PRO A 295 10.84 -7.68 -11.73
N LYS A 296 9.87 -6.99 -11.12
CA LYS A 296 9.07 -5.96 -11.79
C LYS A 296 9.92 -4.77 -12.25
N ASN A 297 9.69 -4.30 -13.46
CA ASN A 297 10.32 -3.09 -13.99
C ASN A 297 9.67 -1.81 -13.40
N LYS A 298 10.25 -0.63 -13.71
CA LYS A 298 9.79 0.65 -13.16
C LYS A 298 8.35 1.00 -13.53
N GLU A 299 7.94 0.67 -14.75
CA GLU A 299 6.59 0.96 -15.26
C GLU A 299 5.56 0.03 -14.60
N GLU A 300 5.86 -1.27 -14.50
CA GLU A 300 5.01 -2.23 -13.80
C GLU A 300 4.80 -1.83 -12.33
N ARG A 301 5.85 -1.38 -11.65
CA ARG A 301 5.77 -0.88 -10.26
C ARG A 301 4.91 0.37 -10.14
N PHE A 302 4.98 1.28 -11.11
CA PHE A 302 4.15 2.48 -11.12
C PHE A 302 2.68 2.13 -11.36
N GLN A 303 2.38 1.28 -12.33
CA GLN A 303 1.01 0.84 -12.63
C GLN A 303 0.39 0.13 -11.43
N GLU A 304 1.15 -0.71 -10.74
CA GLU A 304 0.68 -1.35 -9.51
C GLU A 304 0.41 -0.36 -8.38
N ALA A 305 1.28 0.63 -8.20
CA ALA A 305 1.06 1.68 -7.21
C ALA A 305 -0.17 2.54 -7.54
N ASP A 306 -0.37 2.91 -8.80
CA ASP A 306 -1.56 3.65 -9.27
C ASP A 306 -2.85 2.84 -9.05
N MET A 307 -2.80 1.52 -9.29
CA MET A 307 -3.92 0.62 -9.01
C MET A 307 -4.25 0.50 -7.52
N LYS A 308 -3.26 0.66 -6.63
CA LYS A 308 -3.44 0.59 -5.18
C LYS A 308 -3.80 1.93 -4.54
N GLN A 309 -3.68 3.04 -5.26
CA GLN A 309 -4.07 4.34 -4.74
C GLN A 309 -5.61 4.41 -4.61
N PRO A 310 -6.16 4.77 -3.44
CA PRO A 310 -7.57 5.06 -3.31
C PRO A 310 -7.97 6.21 -4.24
N LYS A 311 -8.92 5.96 -5.15
CA LYS A 311 -9.47 6.99 -6.06
C LYS A 311 -10.72 7.59 -5.43
N GLU A 312 -10.84 8.93 -5.48
CA GLU A 312 -12.02 9.67 -5.02
C GLU A 312 -13.28 9.13 -5.70
N GLY A 313 -14.27 8.69 -4.91
CA GLY A 313 -15.53 8.09 -5.39
C GLY A 313 -15.91 6.76 -4.70
N ASN A 314 -14.97 6.11 -4.01
CA ASN A 314 -15.21 4.86 -3.25
C ASN A 314 -15.52 5.07 -1.76
N PHE A 315 -15.78 6.31 -1.32
CA PHE A 315 -16.06 6.64 0.08
C PHE A 315 -17.55 6.87 0.29
N ILE A 316 -18.26 5.82 0.72
CA ILE A 316 -19.56 5.95 1.39
C ILE A 316 -19.29 5.98 2.89
N GLU A 317 -19.70 7.06 3.57
CA GLU A 317 -19.58 7.22 5.01
C GLU A 317 -20.22 6.02 5.74
N GLY A 318 -19.38 5.20 6.37
CA GLY A 318 -19.77 4.01 7.12
C GLY A 318 -18.83 2.81 6.99
N GLU A 319 -17.98 2.77 5.95
CA GLU A 319 -17.12 1.62 5.66
C GLU A 319 -15.62 1.99 5.74
N HIS A 320 -15.05 1.89 6.95
CA HIS A 320 -13.59 1.92 7.11
C HIS A 320 -13.00 0.56 6.65
N LEU A 321 -11.89 0.64 5.91
CA LEU A 321 -11.00 -0.44 5.45
C LEU A 321 -11.48 -1.27 4.24
N ASN A 322 -11.31 -0.74 3.03
CA ASN A 322 -11.44 -1.51 1.77
C ASN A 322 -10.21 -1.43 0.83
N ILE A 323 -9.04 -0.98 1.32
CA ILE A 323 -7.80 -0.96 0.49
C ILE A 323 -6.91 -2.20 0.75
N LEU A 324 -7.15 -2.94 1.84
CA LEU A 324 -6.36 -4.12 2.25
C LEU A 324 -7.11 -5.46 2.12
N GLY A 325 -8.29 -5.48 1.49
CA GLY A 325 -9.29 -6.57 1.56
C GLY A 325 -8.87 -8.00 1.20
N LEU A 326 -7.66 -8.22 0.65
CA LEU A 326 -7.12 -9.57 0.44
C LEU A 326 -5.88 -9.91 1.29
N ARG A 327 -5.14 -8.92 1.83
CA ARG A 327 -4.02 -9.19 2.75
C ARG A 327 -4.44 -9.16 4.23
N GLU A 328 -5.55 -8.49 4.54
CA GLU A 328 -6.11 -8.43 5.91
C GLU A 328 -6.75 -9.74 6.40
N GLN A 329 -6.87 -10.77 5.56
CA GLN A 329 -7.42 -12.07 6.01
C GLN A 329 -6.57 -12.78 7.08
N LYS A 330 -5.34 -12.33 7.37
CA LYS A 330 -4.45 -13.02 8.33
C LYS A 330 -3.76 -12.19 9.41
N LYS A 331 -3.82 -10.85 9.42
CA LYS A 331 -2.92 -10.05 10.29
C LYS A 331 -3.50 -8.82 11.00
N ALA A 332 -4.81 -8.61 10.99
CA ALA A 332 -5.40 -7.64 11.91
C ALA A 332 -5.40 -8.22 13.34
N HIS A 333 -4.73 -7.54 14.27
CA HIS A 333 -4.71 -7.81 15.71
C HIS A 333 -6.06 -7.48 16.40
N ASP A 334 -7.19 -7.76 15.75
CA ASP A 334 -8.46 -7.93 16.45
C ASP A 334 -8.48 -9.36 17.01
N PRO A 335 -8.68 -9.58 18.32
CA PRO A 335 -8.93 -10.91 18.87
C PRO A 335 -10.03 -11.69 18.10
N MET A 336 -10.90 -10.99 17.37
CA MET A 336 -11.97 -11.57 16.56
C MET A 336 -11.50 -12.32 15.30
N TRP A 337 -10.41 -11.90 14.63
CA TRP A 337 -9.96 -12.53 13.37
C TRP A 337 -9.30 -13.89 13.56
N SER A 338 -8.74 -14.17 14.75
CA SER A 338 -8.15 -15.48 15.08
C SER A 338 -9.17 -16.60 15.29
N ALA A 339 -10.46 -16.27 15.25
CA ALA A 339 -11.56 -17.13 15.65
C ALA A 339 -12.64 -17.23 14.56
N ILE A 340 -12.28 -17.17 13.28
CA ILE A 340 -13.25 -17.33 12.19
C ILE A 340 -12.75 -18.25 11.07
N SER A 341 -13.68 -18.96 10.42
CA SER A 341 -13.43 -19.79 9.24
C SER A 341 -14.25 -19.28 8.05
N TRP A 342 -13.58 -18.98 6.95
CA TRP A 342 -14.18 -18.47 5.71
C TRP A 342 -14.53 -19.60 4.74
N TRP A 343 -15.68 -19.48 4.09
CA TRP A 343 -16.18 -20.41 3.09
C TRP A 343 -16.90 -19.65 1.98
N ASP A 344 -16.69 -20.06 0.74
CA ASP A 344 -17.43 -19.54 -0.41
C ASP A 344 -18.49 -20.54 -0.88
N LEU A 345 -19.53 -20.05 -1.55
CA LEU A 345 -20.52 -20.93 -2.16
C LEU A 345 -19.94 -21.61 -3.40
N LYS A 346 -20.19 -22.91 -3.58
CA LYS A 346 -19.97 -23.60 -4.85
C LYS A 346 -21.31 -23.74 -5.55
N ILE A 347 -21.49 -23.04 -6.68
CA ILE A 347 -22.72 -23.06 -7.45
C ILE A 347 -22.56 -23.99 -8.64
N ASN A 348 -23.35 -25.07 -8.67
CA ASN A 348 -23.30 -26.07 -9.74
C ASN A 348 -24.25 -25.73 -10.90
N LYS A 349 -24.10 -26.45 -12.02
CA LYS A 349 -24.92 -26.22 -13.22
C LYS A 349 -26.42 -26.44 -13.01
N ASP A 350 -26.80 -27.36 -12.13
CA ASP A 350 -28.21 -27.63 -11.87
C ASP A 350 -28.85 -26.51 -11.05
N GLU A 351 -28.09 -25.87 -10.16
CA GLU A 351 -28.51 -24.66 -9.44
C GLU A 351 -28.64 -23.45 -10.36
N ILE A 352 -27.71 -23.28 -11.32
CA ILE A 352 -27.82 -22.24 -12.36
C ILE A 352 -29.10 -22.46 -13.18
N LYS A 353 -29.38 -23.70 -13.61
CA LYS A 353 -30.61 -24.04 -14.34
C LYS A 353 -31.88 -23.81 -13.51
N ALA A 354 -31.84 -24.14 -12.23
CA ALA A 354 -32.97 -23.88 -11.34
C ALA A 354 -33.22 -22.37 -11.18
N ALA A 355 -32.16 -21.57 -11.01
CA ALA A 355 -32.24 -20.12 -10.94
C ALA A 355 -32.78 -19.51 -12.23
N GLU A 356 -32.31 -20.00 -13.39
CA GLU A 356 -32.81 -19.59 -14.70
C GLU A 356 -34.29 -19.87 -14.87
N LYS A 357 -34.74 -21.08 -14.52
CA LYS A 357 -36.16 -21.44 -14.56
C LYS A 357 -36.99 -20.49 -13.71
N CYS A 358 -36.57 -20.22 -12.48
CA CYS A 358 -37.24 -19.27 -11.58
C CYS A 358 -37.28 -17.85 -12.18
N TYR A 359 -36.19 -17.40 -12.80
CA TYR A 359 -36.12 -16.11 -13.47
C TYR A 359 -37.09 -16.02 -14.66
N MET A 360 -37.16 -17.06 -15.49
CA MET A 360 -38.05 -17.10 -16.66
C MET A 360 -39.52 -17.20 -16.25
N GLU A 361 -39.86 -18.03 -15.27
CA GLU A 361 -41.24 -18.14 -14.76
C GLU A 361 -41.72 -16.80 -14.17
N ARG A 362 -40.84 -16.06 -13.50
CA ARG A 362 -41.17 -14.78 -12.87
C ARG A 362 -41.30 -13.63 -13.87
N ASN A 363 -40.38 -13.53 -14.84
CA ASN A 363 -40.29 -12.36 -15.72
C ASN A 363 -40.89 -12.60 -17.11
N PHE A 364 -40.91 -13.84 -17.60
CA PHE A 364 -41.33 -14.22 -18.95
C PHE A 364 -42.17 -15.51 -18.95
N PRO A 365 -43.30 -15.59 -18.21
CA PRO A 365 -44.03 -16.84 -17.96
C PRO A 365 -44.55 -17.54 -19.24
N LYS A 366 -44.79 -16.78 -20.32
CA LYS A 366 -45.21 -17.36 -21.61
C LYS A 366 -44.06 -18.08 -22.34
N MET A 367 -42.85 -17.54 -22.23
CA MET A 367 -41.63 -18.11 -22.86
C MET A 367 -41.00 -19.21 -22.01
N ALA A 368 -41.25 -19.22 -20.69
CA ALA A 368 -40.73 -20.24 -19.78
C ALA A 368 -41.14 -21.68 -20.18
N GLN A 369 -42.26 -21.86 -20.90
CA GLN A 369 -42.73 -23.16 -21.38
C GLN A 369 -41.99 -23.65 -22.65
N GLU A 370 -41.26 -22.77 -23.32
CA GLU A 370 -40.62 -23.02 -24.63
C GLU A 370 -39.09 -23.00 -24.56
N LEU A 371 -38.51 -22.80 -23.38
CA LEU A 371 -37.07 -22.72 -23.19
C LEU A 371 -36.39 -24.09 -23.40
N ASN A 372 -35.61 -24.24 -24.47
CA ASN A 372 -34.84 -25.46 -24.75
C ASN A 372 -33.34 -25.33 -24.44
N GLU A 373 -32.83 -24.11 -24.24
CA GLU A 373 -31.40 -23.83 -24.04
C GLU A 373 -31.18 -22.95 -22.80
N THR A 374 -30.10 -23.25 -22.06
CA THR A 374 -29.69 -22.52 -20.86
C THR A 374 -28.90 -21.27 -21.23
N PHE A 375 -29.44 -20.10 -20.94
CA PHE A 375 -28.77 -18.83 -21.23
C PHE A 375 -27.92 -18.31 -20.07
N LEU A 376 -28.30 -18.58 -18.82
CA LEU A 376 -27.66 -18.01 -17.65
C LEU A 376 -26.20 -18.45 -17.52
N GLU A 377 -25.87 -19.66 -18.01
CA GLU A 377 -24.49 -20.14 -18.12
C GLU A 377 -23.58 -19.20 -18.96
N MET A 378 -24.15 -18.47 -19.92
CA MET A 378 -23.39 -17.48 -20.70
C MET A 378 -23.05 -16.20 -19.92
N PHE A 379 -23.73 -15.98 -18.80
CA PHE A 379 -23.55 -14.82 -17.92
C PHE A 379 -22.81 -15.17 -16.62
N THR A 380 -22.64 -16.44 -16.28
CA THR A 380 -21.90 -16.89 -15.10
C THR A 380 -20.39 -16.91 -15.35
N THR A 381 -19.82 -15.76 -15.71
CA THR A 381 -18.39 -15.63 -16.04
C THR A 381 -17.51 -15.28 -14.84
N SER A 382 -18.12 -14.98 -13.67
CA SER A 382 -17.37 -14.67 -12.47
C SER A 382 -16.65 -15.92 -11.89
N PRO A 383 -15.57 -15.74 -11.12
CA PRO A 383 -14.81 -16.84 -10.51
C PRO A 383 -15.64 -17.81 -9.69
N LEU A 384 -16.71 -17.34 -9.05
CA LEU A 384 -17.62 -18.15 -8.23
C LEU A 384 -18.22 -19.32 -9.03
N PHE A 385 -18.43 -19.14 -10.33
CA PHE A 385 -19.04 -20.12 -11.21
C PHE A 385 -18.00 -20.97 -11.97
N LYS A 386 -16.70 -20.70 -11.79
CA LYS A 386 -15.62 -21.47 -12.40
C LYS A 386 -15.21 -22.63 -11.49
N LEU A 387 -15.79 -23.80 -11.74
CA LEU A 387 -15.61 -24.98 -10.88
C LEU A 387 -14.17 -25.52 -10.85
N GLU A 388 -13.42 -25.38 -11.95
CA GLU A 388 -12.07 -25.94 -12.10
C GLU A 388 -10.95 -24.96 -11.70
N GLU A 389 -11.26 -23.67 -11.60
CA GLU A 389 -10.29 -22.60 -11.35
C GLU A 389 -10.43 -22.05 -9.92
N SER A 390 -9.32 -21.73 -9.28
CA SER A 390 -9.27 -21.09 -7.97
C SER A 390 -8.30 -19.92 -7.99
N ARG A 391 -8.67 -18.82 -7.34
CA ARG A 391 -7.76 -17.69 -7.12
C ARG A 391 -6.86 -17.90 -5.90
N TYR A 392 -7.26 -18.76 -4.95
CA TYR A 392 -6.65 -18.83 -3.63
C TYR A 392 -5.61 -19.95 -3.48
N GLY A 393 -5.53 -20.86 -4.43
CA GLY A 393 -4.57 -21.96 -4.40
C GLY A 393 -5.02 -23.18 -5.20
N ASN A 394 -4.18 -24.22 -5.20
CA ASN A 394 -4.38 -25.41 -6.02
C ASN A 394 -5.21 -26.52 -5.34
N TYR A 395 -5.70 -26.29 -4.13
CA TYR A 395 -6.52 -27.26 -3.39
C TYR A 395 -7.84 -26.62 -2.99
N ARG A 396 -8.92 -27.39 -3.08
CA ARG A 396 -10.27 -26.96 -2.68
C ARG A 396 -10.95 -28.08 -1.92
N PHE A 397 -11.62 -27.74 -0.82
CA PHE A 397 -12.54 -28.64 -0.15
C PHE A 397 -13.97 -28.21 -0.46
N THR A 398 -14.80 -29.15 -0.89
CA THR A 398 -16.23 -28.91 -1.16
C THR A 398 -17.10 -29.77 -0.26
N PHE A 399 -17.97 -29.14 0.53
CA PHE A 399 -18.93 -29.85 1.38
C PHE A 399 -20.37 -29.41 1.09
N PRO A 400 -21.36 -30.30 1.27
CA PRO A 400 -22.75 -29.88 1.38
C PRO A 400 -22.89 -28.88 2.53
N PHE A 401 -23.57 -27.76 2.28
CA PHE A 401 -23.75 -26.72 3.31
C PHE A 401 -24.47 -27.26 4.55
N THR A 402 -25.40 -28.19 4.37
CA THR A 402 -26.11 -28.86 5.48
C THR A 402 -25.17 -29.63 6.40
N ASP A 403 -24.14 -30.27 5.85
CA ASP A 403 -23.17 -31.04 6.63
C ASP A 403 -22.27 -30.11 7.44
N LEU A 404 -21.80 -29.02 6.83
CA LEU A 404 -21.03 -27.98 7.52
C LEU A 404 -21.83 -27.36 8.68
N MET A 405 -23.10 -27.04 8.44
CA MET A 405 -24.00 -26.50 9.47
C MET A 405 -24.23 -27.50 10.60
N GLN A 406 -24.39 -28.78 10.28
CA GLN A 406 -24.58 -29.84 11.28
C GLN A 406 -23.33 -30.04 12.14
N TRP A 407 -22.14 -30.13 11.54
CA TRP A 407 -20.89 -30.22 12.28
C TRP A 407 -20.67 -28.99 13.17
N TYR A 408 -20.98 -27.79 12.67
CA TYR A 408 -20.86 -26.57 13.46
C TYR A 408 -21.85 -26.55 14.64
N LYS A 409 -23.10 -26.97 14.40
CA LYS A 409 -24.16 -27.10 15.41
C LYS A 409 -23.72 -28.03 16.56
N GLU A 410 -23.25 -29.22 16.22
CA GLU A 410 -22.82 -30.23 17.20
C GLU A 410 -21.59 -29.79 17.99
N GLN A 411 -20.60 -29.20 17.32
CA GLN A 411 -19.29 -28.93 17.93
C GLN A 411 -19.20 -27.55 18.62
N ASN A 412 -19.99 -26.58 18.17
CA ASN A 412 -19.85 -25.18 18.60
C ASN A 412 -21.14 -24.59 19.18
N CYS A 413 -22.32 -25.18 18.92
CA CYS A 413 -23.60 -24.64 19.37
C CYS A 413 -24.30 -25.51 20.43
N GLY A 414 -23.64 -26.53 20.97
CA GLY A 414 -24.25 -27.42 21.96
C GLY A 414 -25.46 -28.20 21.44
N GLY A 415 -25.57 -28.35 20.11
CA GLY A 415 -26.74 -28.95 19.46
C GLY A 415 -27.89 -27.99 19.17
N GLU A 416 -27.77 -26.70 19.48
CA GLU A 416 -28.73 -25.67 19.06
C GLU A 416 -28.47 -25.18 17.63
N ASP A 417 -29.50 -24.66 16.96
CA ASP A 417 -29.34 -24.13 15.61
C ASP A 417 -28.44 -22.88 15.60
N PRO A 418 -27.45 -22.81 14.68
CA PRO A 418 -26.59 -21.64 14.57
C PRO A 418 -27.38 -20.39 14.18
N VAL A 419 -26.92 -19.23 14.65
CA VAL A 419 -27.49 -17.92 14.31
C VAL A 419 -26.74 -17.35 13.11
N LEU A 420 -27.49 -16.87 12.11
CA LEU A 420 -26.96 -16.23 10.91
C LEU A 420 -27.24 -14.73 10.93
N ARG A 421 -26.22 -13.92 10.69
CA ARG A 421 -26.30 -12.46 10.69
C ARG A 421 -25.67 -11.85 9.44
N VAL A 422 -26.20 -10.71 9.03
CA VAL A 422 -25.57 -9.85 8.03
C VAL A 422 -24.35 -9.22 8.68
N TYR A 423 -23.16 -9.61 8.26
CA TYR A 423 -21.92 -9.17 8.91
C TYR A 423 -21.38 -7.89 8.29
N ARG A 424 -21.03 -7.96 7.00
CA ARG A 424 -20.54 -6.82 6.21
C ARG A 424 -20.62 -7.12 4.71
N THR A 425 -20.55 -6.08 3.91
CA THR A 425 -20.31 -6.18 2.47
C THR A 425 -18.86 -5.78 2.20
N ILE A 426 -18.11 -6.62 1.51
CA ILE A 426 -16.72 -6.32 1.12
C ILE A 426 -16.73 -5.94 -0.35
N THR A 427 -16.04 -4.87 -0.73
CA THR A 427 -15.87 -4.53 -2.14
C THR A 427 -14.39 -4.56 -2.49
N PHE A 428 -14.02 -5.25 -3.58
CA PHE A 428 -12.64 -5.38 -4.02
C PHE A 428 -12.54 -5.41 -5.54
N LYS A 429 -11.93 -4.38 -6.14
CA LYS A 429 -11.83 -4.20 -7.60
C LYS A 429 -13.20 -4.26 -8.29
N GLN A 430 -13.55 -5.43 -8.83
CA GLN A 430 -14.77 -5.74 -9.56
C GLN A 430 -15.65 -6.73 -8.78
N GLU A 431 -15.39 -6.96 -7.50
CA GLU A 431 -16.04 -7.99 -6.70
C GLU A 431 -16.76 -7.37 -5.50
N ILE A 432 -18.00 -7.78 -5.26
CA ILE A 432 -18.80 -7.45 -4.08
C ILE A 432 -19.08 -8.76 -3.33
N VAL A 433 -18.64 -8.87 -2.08
CA VAL A 433 -18.85 -10.07 -1.25
C VAL A 433 -19.79 -9.74 -0.11
N TYR A 434 -21.01 -10.27 -0.16
CA TYR A 434 -21.93 -10.25 0.98
C TYR A 434 -21.50 -11.31 2.00
N THR A 435 -21.09 -10.87 3.18
CA THR A 435 -20.59 -11.77 4.21
C THR A 435 -21.68 -12.11 5.22
N VAL A 436 -21.92 -13.41 5.41
CA VAL A 436 -22.85 -13.94 6.42
C VAL A 436 -22.05 -14.49 7.60
N LEU A 437 -22.23 -13.90 8.79
CA LEU A 437 -21.66 -14.42 10.02
C LEU A 437 -22.56 -15.53 10.58
N ILE A 438 -21.96 -16.69 10.82
CA ILE A 438 -22.58 -17.85 11.44
C ILE A 438 -21.95 -18.03 12.82
N HIS A 439 -22.74 -17.95 13.87
CA HIS A 439 -22.23 -18.06 15.25
C HIS A 439 -23.17 -18.88 16.16
N SER A 440 -22.61 -19.44 17.22
CA SER A 440 -23.39 -20.11 18.26
C SER A 440 -24.35 -19.13 18.97
N PRO A 441 -25.59 -19.54 19.31
CA PRO A 441 -26.55 -18.72 20.07
C PRO A 441 -25.98 -18.12 21.36
N GLU A 442 -25.02 -18.80 22.01
CA GLU A 442 -24.33 -18.30 23.21
C GLU A 442 -23.59 -16.96 22.97
N ASN A 443 -23.27 -16.64 21.72
CA ASN A 443 -22.61 -15.38 21.34
C ASN A 443 -23.59 -14.29 20.88
N ASN A 444 -24.90 -14.44 21.11
CA ASN A 444 -25.90 -13.44 20.71
C ASN A 444 -25.66 -12.05 21.31
N GLU A 445 -25.19 -11.96 22.56
CA GLU A 445 -24.86 -10.66 23.16
C GLU A 445 -23.68 -10.00 22.45
N ARG A 446 -22.68 -10.79 22.03
CA ARG A 446 -21.47 -10.30 21.36
C ARG A 446 -21.76 -9.80 19.95
N PHE A 447 -22.62 -10.51 19.20
CA PHE A 447 -22.91 -10.19 17.80
C PHE A 447 -24.29 -9.54 17.61
N GLY A 448 -24.92 -9.10 18.70
CA GLY A 448 -26.29 -8.59 18.70
C GLY A 448 -26.47 -7.30 17.89
N GLU A 449 -25.37 -6.57 17.66
CA GLU A 449 -25.36 -5.36 16.82
C GLU A 449 -25.55 -5.65 15.32
N TYR A 450 -25.16 -6.85 14.87
CA TYR A 450 -25.33 -7.26 13.47
C TYR A 450 -26.78 -7.71 13.23
N PRO A 451 -27.46 -7.22 12.18
CA PRO A 451 -28.81 -7.66 11.85
C PRO A 451 -28.88 -9.17 11.62
N LEU A 452 -29.99 -9.79 12.02
CA LEU A 452 -30.29 -11.17 11.64
C LEU A 452 -30.39 -11.28 10.10
N LEU A 453 -29.96 -12.42 9.53
CA LEU A 453 -29.92 -12.60 8.08
C LEU A 453 -31.30 -12.44 7.41
N GLU A 454 -32.39 -12.72 8.12
CA GLU A 454 -33.77 -12.51 7.66
C GLU A 454 -34.07 -11.05 7.31
N ALA A 455 -33.31 -10.09 7.84
CA ALA A 455 -33.43 -8.68 7.49
C ALA A 455 -32.80 -8.33 6.13
N SER A 456 -31.97 -9.21 5.56
CA SER A 456 -31.30 -8.96 4.30
C SER A 456 -32.23 -9.20 3.10
N GLU A 457 -32.21 -8.25 2.16
CA GLU A 457 -32.96 -8.34 0.90
C GLU A 457 -32.33 -9.31 -0.11
N TRP A 458 -31.00 -9.46 -0.05
CA TRP A 458 -30.16 -10.10 -1.07
C TRP A 458 -29.77 -11.53 -0.74
N VAL A 459 -29.54 -11.83 0.53
CA VAL A 459 -29.15 -13.15 1.02
C VAL A 459 -30.12 -13.57 2.11
N GLN A 460 -30.68 -14.77 1.99
CA GLN A 460 -31.61 -15.36 2.95
C GLN A 460 -31.19 -16.80 3.25
N TYR A 461 -31.59 -17.31 4.41
CA TYR A 461 -31.42 -18.71 4.77
C TYR A 461 -32.79 -19.33 5.03
N GLN A 462 -33.12 -20.38 4.27
CA GLN A 462 -34.42 -21.05 4.37
C GLN A 462 -34.25 -22.54 4.03
N ASP A 463 -34.86 -23.40 4.84
CA ASP A 463 -34.92 -24.86 4.61
C ASP A 463 -33.54 -25.50 4.33
N GLY A 464 -32.52 -25.08 5.09
CA GLY A 464 -31.16 -25.59 4.95
C GLY A 464 -30.38 -25.03 3.76
N LYS A 465 -30.91 -24.02 3.06
CA LYS A 465 -30.31 -23.44 1.85
C LYS A 465 -30.05 -21.95 2.00
N ILE A 466 -28.95 -21.48 1.40
CA ILE A 466 -28.72 -20.07 1.16
C ILE A 466 -29.45 -19.70 -0.14
N ILE A 467 -30.34 -18.72 -0.06
CA ILE A 467 -31.00 -18.10 -1.21
C ILE A 467 -30.29 -16.78 -1.45
N TRP A 468 -29.63 -16.68 -2.59
CA TRP A 468 -28.91 -15.48 -3.01
C TRP A 468 -29.58 -14.88 -4.24
N LYS A 469 -29.99 -13.61 -4.14
CA LYS A 469 -30.48 -12.80 -5.24
C LYS A 469 -29.30 -11.99 -5.78
N ALA A 470 -28.54 -12.62 -6.68
CA ALA A 470 -27.41 -11.99 -7.32
C ALA A 470 -27.85 -10.74 -8.11
N GLN A 471 -27.09 -9.66 -7.96
CA GLN A 471 -27.24 -8.43 -8.72
C GLN A 471 -26.36 -8.44 -9.97
N ALA A 472 -25.21 -9.12 -9.91
CA ALA A 472 -24.26 -9.18 -11.02
C ALA A 472 -23.42 -10.47 -10.98
N ILE A 473 -23.67 -11.40 -11.91
CA ILE A 473 -23.03 -12.73 -11.93
C ILE A 473 -21.85 -12.84 -12.92
N CYS A 474 -21.53 -11.77 -13.64
CA CYS A 474 -20.55 -11.75 -14.73
C CYS A 474 -19.38 -10.81 -14.43
N GLU A 475 -18.17 -11.31 -14.55
CA GLU A 475 -16.96 -10.48 -14.58
C GLU A 475 -16.79 -9.81 -15.96
N THR A 476 -17.20 -10.51 -17.03
CA THR A 476 -17.17 -10.00 -18.40
C THR A 476 -18.49 -10.23 -19.11
N HIS A 477 -19.03 -9.18 -19.74
CA HIS A 477 -20.20 -9.28 -20.62
C HIS A 477 -19.76 -9.49 -22.07
N ARG A 478 -20.21 -10.59 -22.67
CA ARG A 478 -20.20 -10.82 -24.13
C ARG A 478 -21.59 -10.88 -24.72
N TYR A 479 -22.60 -10.85 -23.86
CA TYR A 479 -23.99 -11.04 -24.22
C TYR A 479 -24.87 -10.08 -23.44
N GLN A 480 -26.00 -9.68 -24.01
CA GLN A 480 -27.09 -8.98 -23.33
C GLN A 480 -28.36 -9.82 -23.44
N PHE A 481 -29.19 -9.78 -22.40
CA PHE A 481 -30.50 -10.44 -22.42
C PHE A 481 -31.59 -9.39 -22.61
N ILE A 482 -32.18 -9.34 -23.81
CA ILE A 482 -33.22 -8.36 -24.16
C ILE A 482 -34.47 -9.11 -24.57
N SER A 483 -35.58 -8.85 -23.85
CA SER A 483 -36.91 -9.35 -24.20
C SER A 483 -37.02 -10.88 -24.35
N GLY A 484 -36.28 -11.64 -23.56
CA GLY A 484 -36.29 -13.11 -23.61
C GLY A 484 -35.23 -13.73 -24.53
N GLU A 485 -34.44 -12.92 -25.23
CA GLU A 485 -33.42 -13.39 -26.17
C GLU A 485 -32.02 -12.92 -25.78
N VAL A 486 -31.04 -13.80 -26.04
CA VAL A 486 -29.61 -13.52 -25.83
C VAL A 486 -29.03 -12.93 -27.10
N GLN A 487 -28.40 -11.76 -26.99
CA GLN A 487 -27.76 -11.08 -28.11
C GLN A 487 -26.28 -10.86 -27.80
N TRP A 488 -25.43 -10.96 -28.81
CA TRP A 488 -23.99 -10.74 -28.65
C TRP A 488 -23.66 -9.24 -28.57
N LEU A 489 -22.76 -8.87 -27.66
CA LEU A 489 -22.26 -7.50 -27.45
C LEU A 489 -20.81 -7.37 -27.95
N TYR A 490 -20.49 -6.28 -28.65
CA TYR A 490 -19.12 -5.93 -29.03
C TYR A 490 -18.85 -4.43 -28.81
N PRO A 491 -17.73 -4.04 -28.16
CA PRO A 491 -16.70 -4.89 -27.52
C PRO A 491 -17.15 -5.50 -26.19
N HIS A 492 -16.36 -6.42 -25.62
CA HIS A 492 -16.61 -6.95 -24.27
C HIS A 492 -16.24 -5.90 -23.23
N GLU A 493 -17.06 -5.80 -22.19
CA GLU A 493 -16.89 -4.87 -21.08
C GLU A 493 -16.73 -5.65 -19.77
N PHE A 494 -15.92 -5.12 -18.86
CA PHE A 494 -15.73 -5.68 -17.53
C PHE A 494 -16.71 -5.04 -16.56
N TYR A 495 -17.33 -5.86 -15.71
CA TYR A 495 -18.35 -5.43 -14.78
C TYR A 495 -18.00 -5.84 -13.35
N VAL A 496 -18.58 -5.09 -12.41
CA VAL A 496 -18.63 -5.52 -11.03
C VAL A 496 -19.55 -6.74 -10.94
N TRP A 497 -19.13 -7.78 -10.23
CA TRP A 497 -19.90 -8.98 -9.92
C TRP A 497 -20.01 -9.15 -8.41
N ASP A 498 -21.07 -9.81 -7.96
CA ASP A 498 -21.32 -10.09 -6.55
C ASP A 498 -21.21 -11.58 -6.21
N GLN A 499 -20.97 -11.87 -4.94
CA GLN A 499 -20.98 -13.22 -4.37
C GLN A 499 -21.33 -13.20 -2.88
N VAL A 500 -21.50 -14.40 -2.31
CA VAL A 500 -21.78 -14.61 -0.89
C VAL A 500 -20.68 -15.46 -0.28
N SER A 501 -20.11 -15.00 0.83
CA SER A 501 -19.18 -15.78 1.66
C SER A 501 -19.77 -16.00 3.05
N LEU A 502 -19.48 -17.15 3.62
CA LEU A 502 -19.93 -17.59 4.93
C LEU A 502 -18.76 -17.57 5.90
N VAL A 503 -18.98 -17.02 7.09
CA VAL A 503 -17.96 -16.86 8.13
C VAL A 503 -18.43 -17.53 9.40
N PHE A 504 -17.82 -18.66 9.75
CA PHE A 504 -18.14 -19.37 10.99
C PHE A 504 -17.28 -18.86 12.14
N HIS A 505 -17.90 -18.40 13.22
CA HIS A 505 -17.20 -18.00 14.44
C HIS A 505 -16.77 -19.23 15.27
N LEU A 506 -15.47 -19.34 15.53
CA LEU A 506 -14.79 -20.44 16.20
C LEU A 506 -14.01 -19.94 17.43
N PRO A 507 -14.67 -19.68 18.57
CA PRO A 507 -14.02 -19.11 19.74
C PRO A 507 -13.00 -20.06 20.38
N LYS A 508 -11.88 -19.51 20.88
CA LYS A 508 -10.88 -20.17 21.76
C LYS A 508 -10.18 -21.39 21.15
N SER A 509 -9.51 -21.23 20.00
CA SER A 509 -8.69 -22.29 19.38
C SER A 509 -9.47 -23.54 18.97
N LYS A 510 -10.80 -23.48 18.97
CA LYS A 510 -11.65 -24.57 18.49
C LYS A 510 -11.54 -24.62 16.98
N ALA A 511 -11.09 -25.75 16.43
CA ALA A 511 -11.22 -26.03 15.01
C ALA A 511 -12.58 -26.67 14.76
N LEU A 512 -13.17 -26.40 13.59
CA LEU A 512 -14.24 -27.25 13.07
C LEU A 512 -13.62 -28.59 12.68
N LYS A 513 -13.92 -29.64 13.44
CA LYS A 513 -13.38 -30.98 13.19
C LYS A 513 -14.21 -31.65 12.11
N ILE A 514 -13.59 -31.93 10.99
CA ILE A 514 -14.17 -32.72 9.91
C ILE A 514 -13.41 -34.05 9.87
N PRO A 515 -14.10 -35.21 9.81
CA PRO A 515 -13.43 -36.50 9.68
C PRO A 515 -12.46 -36.51 8.50
N ARG A 516 -11.31 -37.19 8.65
CA ARG A 516 -10.23 -37.17 7.64
C ARG A 516 -10.73 -37.73 6.31
N GLU A 517 -11.53 -38.78 6.37
CA GLU A 517 -12.11 -39.47 5.23
C GLU A 517 -12.96 -38.48 4.43
N ARG A 518 -13.80 -37.70 5.13
CA ARG A 518 -14.63 -36.65 4.52
C ARG A 518 -13.80 -35.51 3.94
N LEU A 519 -12.70 -35.12 4.59
CA LEU A 519 -11.76 -34.13 4.04
C LEU A 519 -11.14 -34.61 2.72
N ILE A 520 -10.69 -35.86 2.66
CA ILE A 520 -10.07 -36.45 1.46
C ILE A 520 -11.09 -36.64 0.34
N GLU A 521 -12.30 -37.11 0.64
CA GLU A 521 -13.42 -37.22 -0.31
C GLU A 521 -13.73 -35.88 -0.96
N ALA A 522 -13.80 -34.81 -0.15
CA ALA A 522 -14.13 -33.45 -0.55
C ALA A 522 -12.97 -32.69 -1.21
N LEU A 523 -11.75 -33.22 -1.17
CA LEU A 523 -10.55 -32.57 -1.69
C LEU A 523 -10.45 -32.72 -3.21
N GLU A 524 -10.29 -31.58 -3.86
CA GLU A 524 -10.11 -31.43 -5.30
C GLU A 524 -8.85 -30.59 -5.58
N ALA A 525 -8.16 -30.90 -6.69
CA ALA A 525 -7.09 -30.06 -7.21
C ALA A 525 -7.67 -29.04 -8.19
N CYS A 526 -7.19 -27.81 -8.16
CA CYS A 526 -7.69 -26.72 -8.99
C CYS A 526 -6.59 -26.05 -9.80
N GLU A 527 -6.95 -25.60 -10.99
CA GLU A 527 -6.13 -24.69 -11.79
C GLU A 527 -6.11 -23.31 -11.10
N ILE A 528 -4.99 -22.61 -11.20
CA ILE A 528 -4.90 -21.23 -10.72
C ILE A 528 -5.53 -20.35 -11.80
N ALA A 529 -6.53 -19.57 -11.43
CA ALA A 529 -7.17 -18.62 -12.33
C ALA A 529 -6.13 -17.58 -12.86
N ASP A 530 -6.48 -16.85 -13.92
CA ASP A 530 -5.62 -15.80 -14.50
C ASP A 530 -5.11 -14.77 -13.45
N ILE A 531 -5.87 -14.61 -12.37
CA ILE A 531 -5.48 -13.83 -11.19
C ILE A 531 -5.14 -14.81 -10.06
N ASP A 532 -3.84 -14.97 -9.80
CA ASP A 532 -3.33 -15.74 -8.65
C ASP A 532 -3.31 -14.85 -7.39
N LEU A 533 -4.15 -15.17 -6.42
CA LEU A 533 -4.21 -14.54 -5.09
C LEU A 533 -3.54 -15.39 -4.01
N SER A 534 -2.89 -16.50 -4.38
CA SER A 534 -2.22 -17.37 -3.40
C SER A 534 -0.93 -16.73 -2.86
N GLU A 535 -0.57 -17.08 -1.62
CA GLU A 535 0.67 -16.62 -0.97
C GLU A 535 1.92 -17.39 -1.43
N TYR A 536 1.86 -18.05 -2.60
CA TYR A 536 2.95 -18.90 -3.06
C TYR A 536 4.18 -18.07 -3.45
N GLN A 537 5.29 -18.25 -2.72
CA GLN A 537 6.57 -17.56 -2.95
C GLN A 537 7.59 -18.42 -3.70
N GLY A 538 7.21 -19.63 -4.13
CA GLY A 538 8.12 -20.52 -4.83
C GLY A 538 8.30 -20.16 -6.31
N SER A 539 9.25 -20.82 -6.97
CA SER A 539 9.59 -20.56 -8.37
C SER A 539 8.79 -21.38 -9.38
N LYS A 540 7.87 -22.25 -8.92
CA LYS A 540 7.11 -23.13 -9.82
C LYS A 540 6.04 -22.34 -10.57
N SER A 541 5.83 -22.70 -11.83
CA SER A 541 4.73 -22.18 -12.64
C SER A 541 3.37 -22.64 -12.11
N THR A 542 2.30 -21.94 -12.48
CA THR A 542 0.92 -22.30 -12.12
C THR A 542 0.55 -23.70 -12.60
N GLN A 543 1.02 -24.10 -13.78
CA GLN A 543 0.80 -25.43 -14.34
C GLN A 543 1.54 -26.53 -13.55
N GLU A 544 2.81 -26.32 -13.18
CA GLU A 544 3.56 -27.27 -12.35
C GLU A 544 2.89 -27.48 -11.00
N ARG A 545 2.45 -26.38 -10.36
CA ARG A 545 1.73 -26.43 -9.08
C ARG A 545 0.42 -27.21 -9.17
N TYR A 546 -0.35 -27.02 -10.26
CA TYR A 546 -1.58 -27.76 -10.47
C TYR A 546 -1.32 -29.26 -10.68
N MET A 547 -0.32 -29.63 -11.47
CA MET A 547 0.04 -31.04 -11.69
C MET A 547 0.49 -31.73 -10.40
N GLU A 548 1.27 -31.03 -9.56
CA GLU A 548 1.66 -31.54 -8.24
C GLU A 548 0.45 -31.71 -7.33
N ALA A 549 -0.43 -30.70 -7.23
CA ALA A 549 -1.63 -30.82 -6.43
C ALA A 549 -2.52 -31.99 -6.88
N LYS A 550 -2.66 -32.18 -8.19
CA LYS A 550 -3.44 -33.27 -8.76
C LYS A 550 -2.87 -34.65 -8.40
N GLU A 551 -1.55 -34.81 -8.43
CA GLU A 551 -0.91 -36.06 -8.03
C GLU A 551 -1.04 -36.32 -6.54
N GLU A 552 -0.87 -35.31 -5.69
CA GLU A 552 -1.04 -35.44 -4.25
C GLU A 552 -2.48 -35.79 -3.87
N VAL A 553 -3.49 -35.16 -4.49
CA VAL A 553 -4.90 -35.53 -4.28
C VAL A 553 -5.17 -36.95 -4.73
N ARG A 554 -4.60 -37.38 -5.87
CA ARG A 554 -4.72 -38.76 -6.35
C ARG A 554 -4.13 -39.76 -5.36
N LYS A 555 -2.97 -39.45 -4.81
CA LYS A 555 -2.27 -40.29 -3.83
C LYS A 555 -3.09 -40.44 -2.56
N LEU A 556 -3.56 -39.33 -1.97
CA LEU A 556 -4.40 -39.36 -0.76
C LEU A 556 -5.69 -40.18 -0.96
N LYS A 557 -6.31 -40.12 -2.15
CA LYS A 557 -7.50 -40.91 -2.48
C LYS A 557 -7.22 -42.40 -2.70
N ILE A 558 -5.98 -42.79 -3.01
CA ILE A 558 -5.57 -44.20 -3.07
C ILE A 558 -5.29 -44.70 -1.66
N GLU A 559 -4.52 -43.95 -0.87
CA GLU A 559 -4.21 -44.27 0.53
C GLU A 559 -5.50 -44.51 1.33
N LEU A 560 -6.52 -43.66 1.17
CA LEU A 560 -7.82 -43.85 1.84
C LEU A 560 -8.53 -45.15 1.44
N LYS A 561 -8.43 -45.57 0.18
CA LYS A 561 -9.07 -46.82 -0.28
C LYS A 561 -8.36 -48.07 0.23
N GLU A 562 -7.03 -48.00 0.31
CA GLU A 562 -6.22 -49.09 0.88
C GLU A 562 -6.53 -49.25 2.38
N GLU A 563 -6.63 -48.13 3.12
CA GLU A 563 -7.07 -48.13 4.54
C GLU A 563 -8.47 -48.77 4.71
N GLU A 564 -9.43 -48.44 3.83
CA GLU A 564 -10.79 -49.03 3.85
C GLU A 564 -10.85 -50.52 3.44
N GLU A 565 -9.85 -51.04 2.72
CA GLU A 565 -9.74 -52.44 2.35
C GLU A 565 -9.11 -53.26 3.49
N GLU A 566 -8.07 -52.73 4.13
CA GLU A 566 -7.44 -53.35 5.32
C GLU A 566 -8.42 -53.48 6.49
N GLU A 567 -9.23 -52.46 6.79
CA GLU A 567 -10.24 -52.54 7.87
C GLU A 567 -11.31 -53.62 7.58
N LYS A 568 -11.69 -53.82 6.31
CA LYS A 568 -12.68 -54.84 5.95
C LYS A 568 -12.13 -56.26 6.04
N ASP A 569 -10.84 -56.45 5.76
CA ASP A 569 -10.19 -57.75 5.88
C ASP A 569 -9.98 -58.13 7.37
N GLU A 570 -9.68 -57.16 8.25
CA GLU A 570 -9.61 -57.39 9.71
C GLU A 570 -11.00 -57.76 10.30
N ASP A 571 -12.06 -57.07 9.91
CA ASP A 571 -13.43 -57.38 10.37
C ASP A 571 -13.91 -58.78 9.92
N LEU A 572 -13.44 -59.27 8.77
CA LEU A 572 -13.76 -60.61 8.27
C LEU A 572 -12.98 -61.72 8.98
N GLU A 573 -11.76 -61.45 9.44
CA GLU A 573 -10.98 -62.40 10.26
C GLU A 573 -11.59 -62.56 11.66
N ASP A 574 -12.09 -61.46 12.26
CA ASP A 574 -12.75 -61.49 13.57
C ASP A 574 -14.15 -62.16 13.54
N GLU A 575 -14.91 -62.04 12.44
CA GLU A 575 -16.21 -62.73 12.29
C GLU A 575 -16.07 -64.24 12.06
N ASP A 576 -14.98 -64.72 11.46
CA ASP A 576 -14.71 -66.15 11.28
C ASP A 576 -14.13 -66.82 12.54
N GLU A 577 -13.51 -66.08 13.46
CA GLU A 577 -13.15 -66.57 14.80
C GLU A 577 -14.34 -66.61 15.79
N ALA A 578 -15.44 -65.92 15.48
CA ALA A 578 -16.64 -65.84 16.33
C ALA A 578 -17.75 -66.88 16.00
N LYS A 579 -17.54 -67.78 15.03
CA LYS A 579 -18.47 -68.89 14.75
C LYS A 579 -18.10 -70.15 15.58
N PRO A 580 -19.02 -70.70 16.40
CA PRO A 580 -18.72 -71.72 17.41
C PRO A 580 -18.40 -73.12 16.87
#